data_AF-A0A7W0K592-F1
#
_entry.id   AF-A0A7W0K592-F1
#
_cell.length_a   1.000
_cell.length_b   1.000
_cell.length_c   1.000
_cell.angle_alpha   90.00
_cell.angle_beta   90.00
_cell.angle_gamma   90.00
#
_symmetry.space_group_name_H-M   'P 1'
#
loop_
_entity.id
_entity.type
_entity.pdbx_description
1 polymer ?
#
loop_
_entity_poly.entity_id
_entity_poly.type
_entity_poly.pdbx_seq_one_letter_code
_entity_poly.pdbx_strand_id
1 'polypeptide(L)'
;MKVVLVAEQLRRTVPGGIGTYVRGLVKGLGDMGGDAPDLTLWASRLPARRDDPVIGLGLPTVISSLPPAALVRSWDQGWSAYAGAADVVHAPSLAVPPRRRCPLAVTVHDLA
;
A
#
# COMPACT_ATOMS: atom_id res chain seq x y z
N MET A 1 -1.54 -6.53 15.74
CA MET A 1 -2.66 -5.97 14.94
C MET A 1 -2.23 -5.98 13.49
N LYS A 2 -3.03 -6.51 12.57
CA LYS A 2 -2.66 -6.71 11.17
C LYS A 2 -3.09 -5.52 10.32
N VAL A 3 -2.11 -4.79 9.79
CA VAL A 3 -2.32 -3.60 8.96
C VAL A 3 -1.89 -3.89 7.53
N VAL A 4 -2.78 -3.60 6.58
CA VAL A 4 -2.43 -3.65 5.15
C VAL A 4 -2.23 -2.24 4.64
N LEU A 5 -1.02 -1.93 4.18
CA LEU A 5 -0.67 -0.62 3.64
C LEU A 5 -0.68 -0.66 2.10
N VAL A 6 -1.51 0.17 1.49
CA VAL A 6 -1.53 0.35 0.04
C VAL A 6 -0.28 1.14 -0.39
N ALA A 7 0.64 0.46 -1.09
CA ALA A 7 1.97 0.95 -1.40
C ALA A 7 2.15 1.33 -2.89
N GLU A 8 1.06 1.50 -3.64
CA GLU A 8 1.09 1.74 -5.10
C GLU A 8 1.90 3.00 -5.47
N GLN A 9 1.88 4.02 -4.62
CA GLN A 9 2.57 5.29 -4.83
C GLN A 9 4.09 5.16 -4.87
N LEU A 10 4.66 4.13 -4.23
CA LEU A 10 6.10 3.87 -4.28
C LEU A 10 6.57 3.47 -5.68
N ARG A 11 5.67 2.97 -6.52
CA ARG A 11 5.97 2.46 -7.87
C ARG A 11 5.75 3.47 -8.98
N ARG A 12 5.37 4.69 -8.63
CA ARG A 12 5.34 5.82 -9.57
C ARG A 12 6.78 6.18 -9.96
N THR A 13 6.95 6.68 -11.18
CA THR A 13 8.26 7.11 -11.71
C THR A 13 8.94 8.13 -10.78
N VAL A 14 8.14 9.03 -10.19
CA VAL A 14 8.58 9.96 -9.16
C VAL A 14 7.76 9.66 -7.90
N PRO A 15 8.36 9.07 -6.86
CA PRO A 15 7.71 8.93 -5.56
C PRO A 15 7.53 10.34 -4.99
N GLY A 16 6.34 10.92 -5.14
CA GLY A 16 6.01 12.24 -4.57
C GLY A 16 5.96 12.22 -3.04
N GLY A 17 5.40 13.26 -2.43
CA GLY A 17 5.30 13.39 -0.97
C GLY A 17 4.67 12.17 -0.27
N ILE A 18 3.72 11.51 -0.91
CA ILE A 18 3.10 10.26 -0.42
C ILE A 18 4.12 9.11 -0.34
N GLY A 19 5.00 8.99 -1.34
CA GLY A 19 6.07 7.99 -1.32
C GLY A 19 7.06 8.23 -0.19
N THR A 20 7.42 9.49 0.05
CA THR A 20 8.22 9.91 1.22
C THR A 20 7.52 9.55 2.53
N TYR A 21 6.23 9.87 2.65
CA TYR A 21 5.42 9.50 3.81
C TYR A 21 5.43 8.00 4.07
N VAL A 22 5.16 7.17 3.05
CA VAL A 22 5.13 5.71 3.20
C VAL A 22 6.47 5.16 3.66
N ARG A 23 7.59 5.64 3.11
CA ARG A 23 8.93 5.22 3.55
C ARG A 23 9.22 5.62 4.99
N GLY A 24 8.85 6.85 5.36
CA GLY A 24 8.99 7.36 6.73
C GLY A 24 8.14 6.57 7.73
N LEU A 25 6.89 6.27 7.36
CA LEU A 25 5.98 5.46 8.18
C LEU A 25 6.53 4.06 8.41
N VAL A 26 6.94 3.36 7.35
CA VAL A 26 7.53 2.01 7.44
C VAL A 26 8.78 2.02 8.33
N LYS A 27 9.66 3.00 8.14
CA LYS A 27 10.87 3.15 8.97
C LYS A 27 10.50 3.37 10.44
N GLY A 28 9.64 4.36 10.72
CA GLY A 28 9.24 4.70 12.08
C GLY A 28 8.53 3.55 12.80
N LEU A 29 7.71 2.78 12.08
CA LEU A 29 7.12 1.55 12.61
C LEU A 29 8.19 0.50 12.95
N GLY A 30 9.21 0.32 12.10
CA GLY A 30 10.34 -0.55 12.40
C GLY A 30 11.12 -0.11 13.64
N ASP A 31 11.30 1.19 13.82
CA ASP A 31 12.02 1.78 14.96
C ASP A 31 11.25 1.60 16.30
N MET A 32 9.92 1.38 16.26
CA MET A 32 9.12 1.08 17.46
C MET A 32 9.26 -0.36 17.97
N GLY A 33 9.77 -1.29 17.15
CA GLY A 33 9.97 -2.69 17.56
C GLY A 33 8.65 -3.43 17.87
N GLY A 34 8.57 -4.08 19.04
CA GLY A 34 7.47 -5.00 19.40
C GLY A 34 6.09 -4.35 19.57
N ASP A 35 6.03 -3.01 19.69
CA ASP A 35 4.77 -2.27 19.78
C ASP A 35 4.18 -1.92 18.40
N ALA A 36 4.92 -2.20 17.31
CA ALA A 36 4.46 -1.95 15.96
C ALA A 36 3.40 -2.97 15.52
N PRO A 37 2.42 -2.56 14.69
CA PRO A 37 1.50 -3.50 14.08
C PRO A 37 2.20 -4.41 13.05
N ASP A 38 1.62 -5.60 12.83
CA ASP A 38 2.03 -6.52 11.78
C ASP A 38 1.68 -5.92 10.42
N LEU A 39 2.69 -5.36 9.74
CA LEU A 39 2.50 -4.63 8.49
C LEU A 39 2.66 -5.53 7.27
N THR A 40 1.70 -5.48 6.36
CA THR A 40 1.78 -6.09 5.02
C THR A 40 1.59 -5.01 3.96
N LEU A 41 2.47 -4.96 2.97
CA LEU A 41 2.37 -4.06 1.83
C LEU A 41 1.45 -4.66 0.76
N TRP A 42 0.66 -3.83 0.10
CA TRP A 42 -0.14 -4.24 -1.06
C TRP A 42 0.12 -3.32 -2.24
N ALA A 43 0.49 -3.91 -3.37
CA ALA A 43 0.74 -3.19 -4.62
C ALA A 43 0.32 -4.00 -5.86
N SER A 44 0.30 -3.34 -7.01
CA SER A 44 0.05 -3.92 -8.35
C SER A 44 1.07 -4.99 -8.78
N ARG A 45 1.08 -5.40 -10.04
CA ARG A 45 2.21 -6.11 -10.65
C ARG A 45 3.12 -5.13 -11.37
N LEU A 46 4.43 -5.19 -11.12
CA LEU A 46 5.42 -4.53 -11.95
C LEU A 46 5.91 -5.46 -13.08
N PRO A 47 6.26 -4.92 -14.26
CA PRO A 47 6.99 -5.66 -15.28
C PRO A 47 8.34 -6.14 -14.72
N ALA A 48 8.71 -7.40 -15.01
CA ALA A 48 9.99 -7.98 -14.59
C ALA A 48 11.14 -7.29 -15.33
N ARG A 49 11.72 -6.24 -14.74
CA ARG A 49 12.99 -5.58 -15.16
C ARG A 49 13.40 -4.36 -14.32
N ARG A 50 12.77 -4.13 -13.15
CA ARG A 50 13.08 -3.00 -12.27
C ARG A 50 13.28 -3.47 -10.84
N ASP A 51 14.20 -2.82 -10.13
CA ASP A 51 14.21 -2.85 -8.68
C ASP A 51 12.84 -2.40 -8.19
N ASP A 52 12.15 -3.29 -7.47
CA ASP A 52 10.81 -3.01 -6.98
C ASP A 52 10.91 -2.25 -5.65
N PRO A 53 10.54 -0.96 -5.62
CA PRO A 53 10.68 -0.14 -4.42
C PRO A 53 9.79 -0.60 -3.26
N VAL A 54 8.76 -1.43 -3.53
CA VAL A 54 7.91 -2.04 -2.50
C VAL A 54 8.61 -3.24 -1.87
N ILE A 55 9.15 -4.15 -2.71
CA ILE A 55 9.88 -5.33 -2.24
C ILE A 55 11.18 -4.91 -1.52
N GLY A 56 11.85 -3.86 -1.99
CA GLY A 56 13.05 -3.32 -1.37
C GLY A 56 12.87 -2.79 0.06
N LEU A 57 11.62 -2.68 0.56
CA LEU A 57 11.35 -2.37 1.96
C LEU A 57 11.47 -3.59 2.89
N GLY A 58 11.62 -4.81 2.35
CA GLY A 58 11.85 -6.02 3.16
C GLY A 58 10.65 -6.48 3.99
N LEU A 59 9.45 -5.99 3.71
CA LEU A 59 8.23 -6.34 4.43
C LEU A 59 7.39 -7.40 3.69
N PRO A 60 6.55 -8.17 4.42
CA PRO A 60 5.54 -9.02 3.79
C PRO A 60 4.74 -8.22 2.74
N THR A 61 4.67 -8.73 1.51
CA THR A 61 4.07 -8.00 0.40
C THR A 61 3.11 -8.88 -0.39
N VAL A 62 1.89 -8.38 -0.60
CA VAL A 62 0.89 -8.96 -1.50
C VAL A 62 0.95 -8.22 -2.83
N ILE A 63 1.14 -8.99 -3.90
CA ILE A 63 1.23 -8.48 -5.27
C ILE A 63 -0.06 -8.85 -6.01
N SER A 64 -0.80 -7.85 -6.48
CA SER A 64 -1.93 -8.08 -7.36
C SER A 64 -1.46 -8.60 -8.73
N SER A 65 -2.27 -9.41 -9.40
CA SER A 65 -2.02 -9.81 -10.79
C SER A 65 -2.20 -8.66 -11.79
N LEU A 66 -2.94 -7.60 -11.40
CA LEU A 66 -3.24 -6.45 -12.23
C LEU A 66 -2.09 -5.44 -12.27
N PRO A 67 -1.77 -4.86 -13.45
CA PRO A 67 -0.85 -3.73 -13.54
C PRO A 67 -1.44 -2.48 -12.85
N PRO A 68 -0.60 -1.47 -12.50
CA PRO A 68 -0.99 -0.28 -11.74
C PRO A 68 -2.34 0.34 -12.12
N ALA A 69 -2.50 0.70 -13.40
CA ALA A 69 -3.70 1.38 -13.88
C ALA A 69 -4.95 0.49 -13.82
N ALA A 70 -4.81 -0.82 -14.09
CA ALA A 70 -5.92 -1.76 -14.03
C ALA A 70 -6.33 -2.05 -12.58
N LEU A 71 -5.36 -2.11 -11.65
CA LEU A 71 -5.64 -2.29 -10.23
C LEU A 71 -6.49 -1.13 -9.70
N VAL A 72 -6.06 0.11 -9.92
CA VAL A 72 -6.81 1.29 -9.45
C VAL A 72 -8.19 1.36 -10.10
N ARG A 73 -8.29 1.13 -11.42
CA ARG A 73 -9.60 1.09 -12.11
C ARG A 73 -10.52 0.00 -11.58
N SER A 74 -9.98 -1.16 -11.21
CA SER A 74 -10.77 -2.23 -10.60
C SER A 74 -11.36 -1.78 -9.26
N TRP A 75 -10.62 -1.00 -8.49
CA TRP A 75 -11.09 -0.44 -7.22
C TRP A 75 -12.22 0.56 -7.42
N ASP A 76 -12.12 1.44 -8.43
CA ASP A 76 -13.18 2.38 -8.80
C ASP A 76 -14.49 1.65 -9.17
N GLN A 77 -14.38 0.43 -9.70
CA GLN A 77 -15.50 -0.45 -10.03
C GLN A 77 -15.98 -1.32 -8.86
N GLY A 78 -15.42 -1.15 -7.67
CA GLY A 78 -15.79 -1.91 -6.47
C GLY A 78 -15.13 -3.29 -6.35
N TRP A 79 -14.20 -3.64 -7.24
CA TRP A 79 -13.50 -4.93 -7.24
C TRP A 79 -12.19 -4.85 -6.47
N SER A 80 -11.93 -5.84 -5.61
CA SER A 80 -10.63 -6.02 -4.96
C SER A 80 -10.37 -7.51 -4.79
N ALA A 81 -9.19 -7.96 -5.20
CA ALA A 81 -8.72 -9.34 -5.05
C ALA A 81 -7.77 -9.51 -3.86
N TYR A 82 -7.74 -8.56 -2.92
CA TYR A 82 -6.93 -8.73 -1.72
C TYR A 82 -7.45 -9.94 -0.92
N ALA A 83 -6.64 -10.99 -0.86
CA ALA A 83 -7.00 -12.28 -0.25
C ALA A 83 -6.37 -12.48 1.14
N GLY A 84 -5.60 -11.51 1.64
CA GLY A 84 -4.97 -11.59 2.96
C GLY A 84 -5.93 -11.26 4.11
N ALA A 85 -5.53 -11.62 5.33
CA ALA A 85 -6.23 -11.20 6.55
C ALA A 85 -5.75 -9.81 6.98
N ALA A 86 -6.68 -8.91 7.29
CA ALA A 86 -6.38 -7.53 7.72
C ALA A 86 -7.39 -7.06 8.77
N ASP A 87 -6.89 -6.44 9.84
CA ASP A 87 -7.73 -5.74 10.83
C ASP A 87 -8.06 -4.33 10.32
N VAL A 88 -7.16 -3.71 9.54
CA VAL A 88 -7.37 -2.43 8.86
C VAL A 88 -6.63 -2.39 7.53
N VAL A 89 -7.22 -1.74 6.54
CA VAL A 89 -6.53 -1.33 5.30
C VAL A 89 -6.23 0.16 5.41
N HIS A 90 -4.96 0.53 5.26
CA HIS A 90 -4.52 1.91 5.23
C HIS A 90 -4.13 2.32 3.81
N ALA A 91 -4.82 3.33 3.27
CA ALA A 91 -4.53 3.92 1.97
C ALA A 91 -3.97 5.35 2.14
N PRO A 92 -2.68 5.59 1.86
CA PRO A 92 -2.07 6.92 2.00
C PRO A 92 -2.30 7.81 0.78
N SER A 93 -3.25 7.47 -0.09
CA SER A 93 -3.66 8.29 -1.23
C SER A 93 -5.11 8.02 -1.61
N LEU A 94 -5.62 8.79 -2.58
CA LEU A 94 -6.93 8.57 -3.19
C LEU A 94 -7.01 7.35 -4.13
N ALA A 95 -5.91 6.65 -4.39
CA ALA A 95 -5.96 5.30 -4.96
C ALA A 95 -6.37 4.31 -3.87
N VAL A 96 -7.68 4.17 -3.67
CA VAL A 96 -8.27 3.51 -2.50
C VAL A 96 -9.01 2.24 -2.93
N PRO A 97 -8.71 1.07 -2.33
CA PRO A 97 -9.47 -0.15 -2.58
C PRO A 97 -10.89 -0.04 -2.01
N PRO A 98 -11.88 -0.74 -2.58
CA PRO A 98 -13.23 -0.78 -2.02
C PRO A 98 -13.20 -1.32 -0.59
N ARG A 99 -13.96 -0.69 0.30
CA ARG A 99 -14.14 -1.19 1.66
C ARG A 99 -14.82 -2.56 1.61
N ARG A 100 -14.23 -3.54 2.30
CA ARG A 100 -14.77 -4.92 2.42
C ARG A 100 -15.10 -5.22 3.89
N ARG A 101 -14.51 -6.26 4.46
CA ARG A 101 -14.85 -6.78 5.80
C ARG A 101 -14.17 -6.04 6.95
N CYS A 102 -13.15 -5.23 6.68
CA CYS A 102 -12.42 -4.46 7.68
C CYS A 102 -12.53 -2.94 7.43
N PRO A 103 -12.28 -2.12 8.46
CA PRO A 103 -12.11 -0.68 8.33
C PRO A 103 -11.06 -0.31 7.28
N LEU A 104 -11.32 0.82 6.63
CA LEU A 104 -10.45 1.44 5.64
C LEU A 104 -10.09 2.85 6.14
N ALA A 105 -8.81 3.08 6.38
CA ALA A 105 -8.27 4.37 6.81
C ALA A 105 -7.57 5.04 5.62
N VAL A 106 -8.11 6.17 5.17
CA VAL A 106 -7.55 6.95 4.06
C VAL A 106 -6.87 8.20 4.62
N THR A 107 -5.61 8.42 4.26
CA THR A 107 -4.90 9.68 4.57
C THR A 107 -4.79 10.50 3.30
N VAL A 108 -5.23 11.75 3.39
CA VAL A 108 -5.14 12.73 2.31
C VAL A 108 -3.99 13.68 2.63
N HIS A 109 -3.04 13.76 1.73
CA HIS A 109 -1.94 14.71 1.81
C HIS A 109 -2.30 15.90 0.93
N ASP A 110 -2.77 16.98 1.55
CA ASP A 110 -2.96 18.26 0.88
C ASP A 110 -1.66 19.08 1.02
N LEU A 111 -1.22 19.68 -0.08
CA LEU A 111 -0.12 20.64 -0.10
C LEU A 111 -0.75 21.98 -0.45
N ALA A 112 -0.85 22.85 0.55
CA ALA A 112 -1.25 24.25 0.37
C ALA A 112 -0.21 25.03 -0.43
#